data_AF-A0AAW1J035-F1
#
_entry.id   AF-A0AAW1J035-F1
#
_cell.length_a   1.000
_cell.length_b   1.000
_cell.length_c   1.000
_cell.angle_alpha   90.00
_cell.angle_beta   90.00
_cell.angle_gamma   90.00
#
_symmetry.space_group_name_H-M   'P 1'
#
loop_
_entity.id
_entity.type
_entity.pdbx_description
1 polymer ?
#
loop_
_entity_poly.entity_id
_entity_poly.type
_entity_poly.pdbx_seq_one_letter_code
_entity_poly.pdbx_strand_id
1 'polypeptide(L)'
;MLKSIETRLATLEAQPSRSSEFFESMRLGAATTKKPRPIRVVFTNPFVVRDILKNKSKLASIANYKEVFLKHDQTAHQRELYAKCRESLYARLSNGEKNLRIKFINGLPSKESLFA
;
A
#
# COMPACT_ATOMS: atom_id res chain seq x y z
N MET A 1 32.15 9.50 -27.65
CA MET A 1 30.87 9.94 -27.05
C MET A 1 29.66 9.13 -27.54
N LEU A 2 29.55 8.79 -28.83
CA LEU A 2 28.39 8.07 -29.38
C LEU A 2 28.14 6.68 -28.75
N LYS A 3 29.19 5.90 -28.50
CA LYS A 3 29.07 4.59 -27.82
C LYS A 3 28.42 4.66 -26.42
N SER A 4 28.55 5.80 -25.70
CA SER A 4 27.98 5.98 -24.36
C SER A 4 26.48 6.31 -24.40
N ILE A 5 25.99 6.84 -25.51
CA ILE A 5 24.57 7.16 -25.72
C ILE A 5 23.82 5.90 -26.15
N GLU A 6 24.42 5.12 -27.07
CA GLU A 6 23.90 3.82 -27.50
C GLU A 6 23.79 2.83 -26.33
N THR A 7 24.79 2.80 -25.44
CA THR A 7 24.75 1.96 -24.23
C THR A 7 23.62 2.39 -23.27
N ARG A 8 23.31 3.69 -23.21
CA ARG A 8 22.20 4.20 -22.38
C ARG A 8 20.83 3.91 -22.99
N LEU A 9 20.70 3.95 -24.32
CA LEU A 9 19.48 3.56 -25.03
C LEU A 9 19.22 2.05 -24.87
N ALA A 10 20.25 1.22 -25.00
CA ALA A 10 20.15 -0.23 -24.78
C ALA A 10 19.77 -0.60 -23.33
N THR A 11 20.19 0.21 -22.34
CA THR A 11 19.81 0.00 -20.92
C THR A 11 18.37 0.42 -20.63
N LEU A 12 17.81 1.37 -21.39
CA LEU A 12 16.41 1.78 -21.32
C LEU A 12 15.47 0.77 -22.01
N GLU A 13 15.94 0.16 -23.10
CA GLU A 13 15.20 -0.89 -23.84
C GLU A 13 15.25 -2.26 -23.14
N ALA A 14 16.26 -2.50 -22.29
CA ALA A 14 16.38 -3.70 -21.45
C ALA A 14 15.67 -3.60 -20.09
N GLN A 15 14.69 -2.71 -19.93
CA GLN A 15 13.69 -2.89 -18.89
C GLN A 15 12.69 -3.90 -19.43
N PRO A 16 12.71 -5.18 -19.00
CA PRO A 16 11.58 -6.05 -19.28
C PRO A 16 10.36 -5.30 -18.78
N SER A 17 9.42 -5.02 -19.68
CA SER A 17 8.09 -4.59 -19.31
C SER A 17 7.62 -5.57 -18.23
N ARG A 18 7.60 -5.14 -16.95
CA ARG A 18 7.12 -5.92 -15.80
C ARG A 18 5.59 -6.08 -15.90
N SER A 19 5.11 -6.50 -17.05
CA SER A 19 3.71 -6.55 -17.43
C SER A 19 3.39 -7.96 -17.88
N SER A 20 3.56 -8.92 -16.97
CA SER A 20 2.90 -10.22 -17.07
C SER A 20 2.47 -10.71 -15.69
N GLU A 21 2.17 -9.80 -14.76
CA GLU A 21 1.42 -10.19 -13.58
C GLU A 21 -0.06 -10.14 -13.93
N PHE A 22 -0.65 -11.33 -14.07
CA PHE A 22 -2.09 -11.48 -14.19
C PHE A 22 -2.75 -10.95 -12.93
N PHE A 23 -3.72 -10.06 -13.11
CA PHE A 23 -4.58 -9.59 -12.04
C PHE A 23 -6.03 -9.64 -12.49
N GLU A 24 -6.91 -9.95 -11.55
CA GLU A 24 -8.35 -9.83 -11.71
C GLU A 24 -8.80 -8.49 -11.13
N SER A 25 -9.76 -7.82 -11.77
CA SER A 25 -10.35 -6.60 -11.21
C SER A 25 -11.87 -6.63 -11.26
N MET A 26 -12.50 -6.14 -10.20
CA MET A 26 -13.95 -6.12 -10.05
C MET A 26 -14.40 -4.86 -9.32
N ARG A 27 -15.48 -4.22 -9.80
CA ARG A 27 -16.12 -3.10 -9.07
C ARG A 27 -16.97 -3.63 -7.92
N LEU A 28 -16.80 -3.06 -6.74
CA LEU A 28 -17.54 -3.41 -5.54
C LEU A 28 -18.80 -2.54 -5.38
N GLY A 29 -19.90 -3.17 -4.96
CA GLY A 29 -21.15 -2.49 -4.64
C GLY A 29 -22.03 -2.10 -5.84
N ALA A 30 -23.21 -1.58 -5.51
CA ALA A 30 -24.18 -1.08 -6.49
C ALA A 30 -23.71 0.25 -7.10
N ALA A 31 -24.07 0.50 -8.36
CA ALA A 31 -23.77 1.77 -9.00
C ALA A 31 -24.56 2.90 -8.33
N THR A 32 -23.91 4.03 -8.11
CA THR A 32 -24.55 5.22 -7.54
C THR A 32 -24.03 6.44 -8.30
N THR A 33 -24.88 7.43 -8.55
CA THR A 33 -24.54 8.66 -9.28
C THR A 33 -23.61 9.59 -8.50
N LYS A 34 -23.61 9.49 -7.17
CA LYS A 34 -22.90 10.41 -6.26
C LYS A 34 -21.45 10.04 -5.98
N LYS A 35 -21.06 8.76 -6.08
CA LYS A 35 -19.73 8.29 -5.66
C LYS A 35 -19.21 7.18 -6.58
N PRO A 36 -17.93 7.24 -7.00
CA PRO A 36 -17.33 6.16 -7.78
C PRO A 36 -17.26 4.87 -6.96
N ARG A 37 -17.55 3.74 -7.61
CA ARG A 37 -17.44 2.43 -6.99
C ARG A 37 -15.98 2.04 -6.75
N PRO A 38 -15.63 1.51 -5.57
CA PRO A 38 -14.32 0.93 -5.33
C PRO A 38 -14.02 -0.19 -6.33
N ILE A 39 -12.74 -0.38 -6.65
CA ILE A 39 -12.26 -1.49 -7.46
C ILE A 39 -11.46 -2.41 -6.55
N ARG A 40 -11.87 -3.69 -6.47
CA ARG A 40 -11.05 -4.76 -5.92
C ARG A 40 -10.11 -5.24 -7.02
N VAL A 41 -8.83 -5.34 -6.69
CA VAL A 41 -7.81 -5.88 -7.59
C VAL A 41 -7.14 -7.05 -6.87
N VAL A 42 -7.11 -8.21 -7.53
CA VAL A 42 -6.53 -9.44 -7.01
C VAL A 42 -5.31 -9.79 -7.85
N PHE A 43 -4.14 -9.80 -7.22
CA PHE A 43 -2.90 -10.20 -7.86
C PHE A 43 -2.58 -11.64 -7.49
N THR A 44 -1.96 -12.38 -8.40
CA THR A 44 -1.43 -13.72 -8.12
C THR A 44 -0.27 -13.68 -7.12
N ASN A 45 0.52 -12.60 -7.16
CA ASN A 45 1.70 -12.43 -6.34
C ASN A 45 1.45 -11.49 -5.14
N PRO A 46 1.48 -11.99 -3.89
CA PRO A 46 1.27 -11.15 -2.71
C PRO A 46 2.44 -10.19 -2.43
N PHE A 47 3.64 -10.43 -2.98
CA PHE A 47 4.77 -9.52 -2.85
C PHE A 47 4.53 -8.21 -3.60
N VAL A 48 3.94 -8.28 -4.80
CA VAL A 48 3.62 -7.09 -5.58
C VAL A 48 2.55 -6.24 -4.92
N VAL A 49 1.52 -6.86 -4.34
CA VAL A 49 0.52 -6.13 -3.54
C VAL A 49 1.17 -5.36 -2.40
N ARG A 50 2.11 -5.99 -1.68
CA ARG A 50 2.85 -5.33 -0.59
C ARG A 50 3.67 -4.15 -1.09
N ASP A 51 4.36 -4.31 -2.21
CA ASP A 51 5.19 -3.23 -2.76
C ASP A 51 4.36 -2.08 -3.33
N ILE A 52 3.22 -2.36 -3.97
CA ILE A 52 2.24 -1.36 -4.38
C ILE A 52 1.74 -0.58 -3.16
N LEU A 53 1.30 -1.28 -2.11
CA LEU A 53 0.73 -0.65 -0.92
C LEU A 53 1.74 0.12 -0.07
N LYS A 54 3.03 -0.26 -0.10
CA LYS A 54 4.13 0.53 0.46
C LYS A 54 4.35 1.84 -0.30
N ASN A 55 4.26 1.80 -1.63
CA ASN A 55 4.56 2.94 -2.50
C ASN A 55 3.35 3.83 -2.81
N LYS A 56 2.15 3.50 -2.32
CA LYS A 56 0.89 4.20 -2.62
C LYS A 56 0.90 5.71 -2.36
N SER A 57 1.72 6.20 -1.42
CA SER A 57 1.84 7.63 -1.14
C SER A 57 2.35 8.44 -2.34
N LYS A 58 3.10 7.79 -3.26
CA LYS A 58 3.58 8.39 -4.51
C LYS A 58 2.45 8.75 -5.48
N LEU A 59 1.24 8.22 -5.29
CA LEU A 59 0.08 8.63 -6.12
C LEU A 59 -0.32 10.08 -5.85
N ALA A 60 -0.15 10.55 -4.62
CA ALA A 60 -0.53 11.91 -4.24
C ALA A 60 0.29 12.99 -4.96
N SER A 61 1.50 12.66 -5.43
CA SER A 61 2.35 13.57 -6.21
C SER A 61 2.00 13.62 -7.70
N ILE A 62 1.13 12.73 -8.20
CA ILE A 62 0.73 12.72 -9.62
C ILE A 62 -0.60 13.45 -9.75
N ALA A 63 -0.63 14.53 -10.53
CA ALA A 63 -1.79 15.42 -10.63
C ALA A 63 -3.11 14.69 -10.91
N ASN A 64 -3.10 13.73 -11.83
CA ASN A 64 -4.29 12.96 -12.22
C ASN A 64 -4.75 11.91 -11.19
N TYR A 65 -3.91 11.59 -10.19
CA TYR A 65 -4.19 10.54 -9.20
C TYR A 65 -4.24 11.06 -7.77
N LYS A 66 -4.27 12.38 -7.57
CA LYS A 66 -4.27 13.01 -6.23
C LYS A 66 -5.44 12.55 -5.35
N GLU A 67 -6.59 12.25 -5.96
CA GLU A 67 -7.80 11.81 -5.26
C GLU A 67 -7.95 10.27 -5.22
N VAL A 68 -7.03 9.55 -5.85
CA VAL A 68 -7.03 8.09 -5.87
C VAL A 68 -6.28 7.56 -4.66
N PHE A 69 -6.90 6.65 -3.92
CA PHE A 69 -6.30 6.01 -2.77
C PHE A 69 -6.30 4.49 -2.90
N LEU A 70 -5.23 3.87 -2.41
CA LEU A 70 -5.10 2.43 -2.31
C LEU A 70 -5.16 1.99 -0.85
N LYS A 71 -5.95 0.96 -0.57
CA LYS A 71 -6.11 0.38 0.76
C LYS A 71 -6.07 -1.15 0.68
N HIS A 72 -5.68 -1.79 1.77
CA HIS A 72 -5.81 -3.23 1.90
C HIS A 72 -7.29 -3.63 1.88
N ASP A 73 -7.61 -4.76 1.26
CA ASP A 73 -8.89 -5.42 1.46
C ASP A 73 -8.89 -6.02 2.87
N GLN A 74 -9.74 -5.48 3.75
CA GLN A 74 -9.75 -5.81 5.17
C GLN A 74 -11.18 -6.09 5.61
N THR A 75 -11.33 -7.12 6.43
CA THR A 75 -12.62 -7.41 7.07
C THR A 75 -12.99 -6.31 8.06
N ALA A 76 -14.28 -6.21 8.42
CA ALA A 76 -14.74 -5.26 9.44
C ALA A 76 -13.97 -5.45 10.77
N HIS A 77 -13.81 -6.70 11.20
CA HIS A 77 -13.06 -7.06 12.40
C HIS A 77 -11.60 -6.61 12.33
N GLN A 78 -10.91 -6.86 11.21
CA GLN A 78 -9.53 -6.41 11.02
C GLN A 78 -9.41 -4.89 11.11
N ARG A 79 -10.32 -4.14 10.45
CA ARG A 79 -10.32 -2.67 10.50
C ARG A 79 -10.48 -2.15 11.93
N GLU A 80 -11.39 -2.74 12.70
CA GLU A 80 -11.62 -2.37 14.09
C GLU A 80 -10.38 -2.65 14.97
N LEU A 81 -9.75 -3.82 14.82
CA LEU A 81 -8.52 -4.15 15.52
C LEU A 81 -7.40 -3.15 15.19
N TYR A 82 -7.20 -2.82 13.91
CA TYR A 82 -6.21 -1.83 13.49
C TYR A 82 -6.50 -0.44 14.06
N ALA A 83 -7.76 -0.02 14.09
CA ALA A 83 -8.16 1.26 14.66
C ALA A 83 -7.84 1.32 16.17
N LYS A 84 -8.25 0.30 16.94
CA LYS A 84 -7.96 0.20 18.38
C LYS A 84 -6.47 0.23 18.68
N CYS A 85 -5.67 -0.53 17.93
CA CYS A 85 -4.22 -0.52 18.09
C CYS A 85 -3.61 0.85 17.80
N ARG A 86 -4.11 1.54 16.78
CA ARG A 86 -3.63 2.86 16.39
C ARG A 86 -4.01 3.94 17.41
N GLU A 87 -5.24 3.93 17.90
CA GLU A 87 -5.70 4.84 18.96
C GLU A 87 -4.88 4.66 20.23
N SER A 88 -4.67 3.42 20.65
CA SER A 88 -3.84 3.11 21.83
C SER A 88 -2.39 3.56 21.64
N LEU A 89 -1.81 3.37 20.45
CA LEU A 89 -0.47 3.85 20.14
C LEU A 89 -0.40 5.39 20.27
N TYR A 90 -1.35 6.10 19.66
CA TYR A 90 -1.37 7.56 19.71
C TYR A 90 -1.58 8.10 21.12
N ALA A 91 -2.45 7.49 21.93
CA ALA A 91 -2.64 7.86 23.32
C ALA A 91 -1.34 7.74 24.14
N ARG A 92 -0.55 6.69 23.91
CA ARG A 92 0.74 6.50 24.59
C ARG A 92 1.81 7.48 24.11
N LEU A 93 1.88 7.71 22.80
CA LEU A 93 2.76 8.73 22.21
C LEU A 93 2.43 10.13 22.76
N SER A 94 1.14 10.47 22.90
CA SER A 94 0.72 11.76 23.50
C SER A 94 1.01 11.84 25.00
N ASN A 95 1.06 10.70 25.70
CA ASN A 95 1.45 10.62 27.11
C ASN A 95 2.99 10.67 27.32
N GLY A 96 3.77 10.90 26.26
CA GLY A 96 5.22 11.10 26.34
C GLY A 96 6.05 9.83 26.18
N GLU A 97 5.42 8.67 25.96
CA GLU A 97 6.16 7.46 25.60
C GLU A 97 6.79 7.59 24.21
N LYS A 98 8.05 7.19 24.07
CA LYS A 98 8.81 7.28 22.81
C LYS A 98 9.10 5.90 22.24
N ASN A 99 9.48 5.84 20.96
CA ASN A 99 9.93 4.62 20.27
C ASN A 99 8.88 3.48 20.22
N LEU A 100 7.59 3.82 20.31
CA LEU A 100 6.52 2.83 20.17
C LEU A 100 6.22 2.56 18.69
N ARG A 101 6.01 1.28 18.37
CA ARG A 101 5.56 0.84 17.04
C ARG A 101 4.52 -0.26 17.17
N ILE A 102 3.61 -0.35 16.20
CA ILE A 102 2.75 -1.52 16.07
C ILE A 102 3.59 -2.65 15.49
N LYS A 103 3.71 -3.77 16.21
CA LYS A 103 4.31 -4.99 15.70
C LYS A 103 3.19 -5.93 15.26
N PHE A 104 3.50 -6.86 14.37
CA PHE A 104 2.58 -7.90 13.95
C PHE A 104 3.10 -9.22 14.50
N ILE A 105 2.32 -9.86 15.38
CA ILE A 105 2.64 -11.18 15.95
C ILE A 105 1.61 -12.14 15.34
N ASN A 106 2.08 -13.18 14.66
CA ASN A 106 1.23 -14.17 13.97
C ASN A 106 0.20 -13.53 13.01
N GLY A 107 0.59 -12.46 12.33
CA GLY A 107 -0.28 -11.74 11.40
C GLY A 107 -1.34 -10.84 12.05
N LEU A 108 -1.39 -10.76 13.37
CA LEU A 108 -2.28 -9.86 14.11
C LEU A 108 -1.50 -8.66 14.65
N PRO A 109 -2.09 -7.44 14.59
CA PRO A 109 -1.47 -6.27 15.19
C PRO A 109 -1.39 -6.46 16.71
N SER A 110 -0.17 -6.43 17.24
CA SER A 110 0.12 -6.46 18.66
C SER A 110 0.96 -5.26 19.06
N LYS A 111 0.68 -4.73 20.25
CA LYS A 111 1.46 -3.66 20.84
C LYS A 111 2.74 -4.26 21.44
N GLU A 112 3.89 -3.75 21.04
CA GLU A 112 5.16 -4.01 21.73
C GLU A 112 5.93 -2.69 21.88
N SER A 113 6.50 -2.46 23.06
CA SER A 113 7.50 -1.41 23.27
C SER A 113 8.85 -1.92 22.79
N LEU A 114 9.54 -1.17 21.93
CA LEU A 114 10.95 -1.41 21.65
C LEU A 114 11.77 -0.96 22.86
N PHE A 115 12.23 -1.91 23.67
CA PHE A 115 13.44 -1.77 24.47
C PHE A 115 14.30 -3.02 24.23
N ALA A 116 15.39 -2.82 23.50
CA ALA A 116 16.65 -3.54 23.64
C ALA A 116 17.74 -2.53 23.30
#